data_AF-A0A6G6X7I9-F1
#
_entry.id   AF-A0A6G6X7I9-F1
#
_cell.length_a   1.000
_cell.length_b   1.000
_cell.length_c   1.000
_cell.angle_alpha   90.00
_cell.angle_beta   90.00
_cell.angle_gamma   90.00
#
_symmetry.space_group_name_H-M   'P 1'
#
loop_
_entity.id
_entity.type
_entity.pdbx_description
1 polymer ?
#
loop_
_entity_poly.entity_id
_entity_poly.type
_entity_poly.pdbx_seq_one_letter_code
_entity_poly.pdbx_strand_id
1 'polypeptide(L)'
;MSEEAPLRPEDAPPSLYDDQGNPRFFSDPGMDRFVAVVMNLAQEVWVQEERLLALEEAKSGSHVDREAKVKEFIDRVFAPIREA
;
A
#
# COMPACT_ATOMS: atom_id res chain seq x y z
N MET A 1 22.09 -34.34 -14.66
CA MET A 1 21.87 -33.70 -13.35
C MET A 1 21.06 -32.46 -13.63
N SER A 2 19.75 -32.50 -13.38
CA SER A 2 18.88 -31.34 -13.60
C SER A 2 19.11 -30.38 -12.43
N GLU A 3 19.64 -29.19 -12.70
CA GLU A 3 19.71 -28.12 -11.70
C GLU A 3 18.28 -27.74 -11.30
N GLU A 4 17.94 -27.98 -10.04
CA GLU A 4 16.68 -27.49 -9.45
C GLU A 4 16.72 -25.96 -9.49
N ALA A 5 15.78 -25.35 -10.22
CA ALA A 5 15.61 -23.91 -10.23
C ALA A 5 15.42 -23.41 -8.79
N PRO A 6 16.06 -22.30 -8.39
CA PRO A 6 15.94 -21.79 -7.03
C PRO A 6 14.47 -21.47 -6.72
N LEU A 7 13.94 -22.01 -5.61
CA LEU A 7 12.56 -21.83 -5.12
C LEU A 7 12.23 -20.38 -4.67
N ARG A 8 13.06 -19.39 -5.02
CA ARG A 8 12.86 -18.00 -4.61
C ARG A 8 12.10 -17.25 -5.70
N PRO A 9 11.14 -16.39 -5.34
CA PRO A 9 10.55 -15.43 -6.28
C PRO A 9 11.65 -14.66 -7.03
N GLU A 10 11.43 -14.35 -8.31
CA GLU A 10 12.44 -13.69 -9.17
C GLU A 10 12.92 -12.35 -8.57
N ASP A 11 12.03 -11.63 -7.88
CA ASP A 11 12.32 -10.33 -7.27
C ASP A 11 12.83 -10.41 -5.82
N ALA A 12 13.03 -11.62 -5.28
CA ALA A 12 13.47 -11.76 -3.89
C ALA A 12 14.93 -11.28 -3.74
N PRO A 13 15.21 -10.36 -2.80
CA PRO A 13 16.56 -9.89 -2.59
C PRO A 13 17.46 -10.99 -1.99
N PRO A 14 18.78 -10.95 -2.24
CA PRO A 14 19.72 -11.96 -1.73
C PRO A 14 19.90 -11.89 -0.20
N SER A 15 19.54 -10.76 0.41
CA SER A 15 19.60 -10.45 1.84
C SER A 15 18.41 -9.56 2.21
N LEU A 16 17.96 -9.64 3.46
CA LEU A 16 16.91 -8.76 4.02
C LEU A 16 17.41 -7.33 4.28
N TYR A 17 18.71 -7.10 4.20
CA TYR A 17 19.33 -5.80 4.42
C TYR A 17 20.27 -5.44 3.26
N ASP A 18 20.32 -4.16 2.92
CA ASP A 18 21.31 -3.60 2.00
C ASP A 18 22.68 -3.36 2.68
N ASP A 19 23.67 -2.90 1.90
CA ASP A 19 25.03 -2.63 2.38
C ASP A 19 25.10 -1.44 3.38
N GLN A 20 24.00 -0.69 3.52
CA GLN A 20 23.84 0.42 4.47
C GLN A 20 23.06 0.01 5.72
N GLY A 21 22.58 -1.23 5.79
CA GLY A 21 21.80 -1.77 6.91
C GLY A 21 20.30 -1.46 6.86
N ASN A 22 19.78 -0.95 5.74
CA ASN A 22 18.34 -0.70 5.57
C ASN A 22 17.60 -1.98 5.18
N PRO A 23 16.34 -2.17 5.63
CA PRO A 23 15.49 -3.26 5.16
C PRO A 23 15.31 -3.23 3.64
N ARG A 24 15.39 -4.41 3.02
CA ARG A 24 15.24 -4.62 1.58
C ARG A 24 14.19 -5.70 1.34
N PHE A 25 13.17 -5.39 0.56
CA PHE A 25 12.07 -6.29 0.22
C PHE A 25 12.12 -6.73 -1.24
N PHE A 26 12.74 -5.91 -2.11
CA PHE A 26 12.87 -6.19 -3.54
C PHE A 26 14.33 -6.27 -3.99
N SER A 27 14.56 -7.03 -5.06
CA SER A 27 15.84 -7.14 -5.75
C SER A 27 16.29 -5.80 -6.36
N ASP A 28 15.38 -4.86 -6.64
CA ASP A 28 15.70 -3.49 -7.05
C ASP A 28 15.57 -2.50 -5.87
N PRO A 29 16.66 -1.85 -5.42
CA PRO A 29 16.59 -0.80 -4.39
C PRO A 29 15.69 0.39 -4.76
N GLY A 30 15.49 0.65 -6.06
CA GLY A 30 14.54 1.65 -6.55
C GLY A 30 13.09 1.29 -6.21
N MET A 31 12.74 0.00 -6.32
CA MET A 31 11.42 -0.52 -5.98
C MET A 31 11.12 -0.42 -4.49
N ASP A 32 12.09 -0.73 -3.62
CA ASP A 32 11.94 -0.57 -2.17
C ASP A 32 11.62 0.90 -1.80
N ARG A 33 12.36 1.84 -2.38
CA ARG A 33 12.13 3.29 -2.15
C ARG A 33 10.78 3.73 -2.71
N PHE A 34 10.41 3.26 -3.89
CA PHE A 34 9.13 3.58 -4.51
C PHE A 34 7.96 3.09 -3.66
N VAL A 35 7.99 1.82 -3.24
CA VAL A 35 6.95 1.23 -2.37
C VAL A 35 6.87 1.96 -1.04
N ALA A 36 7.99 2.33 -0.43
CA ALA A 36 8.00 3.11 0.80
C ALA A 36 7.28 4.47 0.62
N VAL A 37 7.54 5.18 -0.48
CA VAL A 37 6.87 6.46 -0.79
C VAL A 37 5.37 6.24 -1.03
N VAL A 38 4.99 5.23 -1.81
CA VAL A 38 3.58 4.92 -2.09
C VAL A 38 2.83 4.54 -0.81
N MET A 39 3.45 3.75 0.07
CA MET A 39 2.85 3.37 1.35
C MET A 39 2.67 4.57 2.27
N ASN A 40 3.66 5.46 2.36
CA ASN A 40 3.53 6.70 3.13
C ASN A 40 2.40 7.59 2.57
N LEU A 41 2.31 7.71 1.25
CA LEU A 41 1.24 8.47 0.61
C LEU A 41 -0.13 7.86 0.89
N ALA A 42 -0.26 6.54 0.78
CA ALA A 42 -1.51 5.84 1.08
C ALA A 42 -1.96 6.04 2.53
N GLN A 43 -1.02 6.00 3.48
CA GLN A 43 -1.27 6.27 4.89
C GLN A 43 -1.73 7.71 5.12
N GLU A 44 -1.08 8.70 4.49
CA GLU A 44 -1.48 10.10 4.62
C GLU A 44 -2.88 10.33 4.05
N VAL A 45 -3.16 9.80 2.85
CA VAL A 45 -4.49 9.89 2.22
C VAL A 45 -5.56 9.27 3.13
N TRP A 46 -5.27 8.13 3.74
CA TRP A 46 -6.18 7.49 4.69
C TRP A 46 -6.48 8.39 5.90
N VAL A 47 -5.46 8.96 6.52
CA VAL A 47 -5.62 9.86 7.67
C VAL A 47 -6.46 11.09 7.29
N GLN A 48 -6.30 11.62 6.07
CA GLN A 48 -7.12 12.74 5.60
C GLN A 48 -8.59 12.32 5.37
N GLU A 49 -8.84 11.12 4.85
CA GLU A 49 -10.20 10.59 4.69
C GLU A 49 -10.89 10.42 6.06
N GLU A 50 -10.21 9.87 7.06
CA GLU A 50 -10.77 9.73 8.42
C GLU A 50 -11.14 11.09 9.03
N ARG A 51 -10.29 12.10 8.82
CA ARG A 51 -10.57 13.48 9.26
C ARG A 51 -11.76 14.09 8.53
N LEU A 52 -11.88 13.82 7.22
CA LEU A 52 -13.02 14.27 6.43
C LEU A 52 -14.33 13.65 6.94
N LEU A 53 -14.34 12.34 7.18
CA LEU A 53 -15.50 11.63 7.73
C LEU A 53 -15.91 12.19 9.10
N ALA A 54 -14.95 12.46 9.98
CA ALA A 54 -15.23 13.08 11.28
C ALA A 54 -15.85 14.48 11.15
N LEU A 55 -15.41 15.28 10.18
CA LEU A 55 -15.99 16.60 9.88
C LEU A 55 -17.41 16.48 9.29
N GLU A 56 -17.66 15.49 8.44
CA GLU A 56 -18.99 15.20 7.89
C GLU A 56 -19.98 14.74 8.97
N GLU A 57 -19.56 13.87 9.89
CA GLU A 57 -20.33 13.47 11.08
C GLU A 57 -20.68 14.71 11.94
N ALA A 58 -19.67 15.54 12.25
CA ALA A 58 -19.86 16.73 13.06
C ALA A 58 -20.80 17.78 12.42
N LYS A 59 -20.72 17.94 11.09
CA LYS A 59 -21.55 18.90 10.34
C LYS A 59 -22.98 18.40 10.11
N SER A 60 -23.15 17.12 9.83
CA SER A 60 -24.46 16.53 9.54
C SER A 60 -25.27 16.20 10.80
N GLY A 61 -24.59 16.01 11.94
CA GLY A 61 -25.22 15.52 13.17
C GLY A 61 -25.74 14.07 13.05
N SER A 62 -25.37 13.38 11.97
CA SER A 62 -25.76 12.01 11.68
C SER A 62 -24.54 11.10 11.71
N HIS A 63 -24.72 9.87 12.18
CA HIS A 63 -23.65 8.88 12.19
C HIS A 63 -23.31 8.50 10.73
N VAL A 64 -22.05 8.64 10.34
CA VAL A 64 -21.58 8.21 9.03
C VAL A 64 -21.23 6.72 9.11
N ASP A 65 -21.70 5.93 8.14
CA ASP A 65 -21.29 4.54 8.01
C ASP A 65 -19.86 4.50 7.43
N ARG A 66 -18.89 4.38 8.34
CA ARG A 66 -17.45 4.36 7.99
C ARG A 66 -17.10 3.18 7.13
N GLU A 67 -17.70 2.01 7.37
CA GLU A 67 -17.38 0.79 6.63
C GLU A 67 -17.85 0.90 5.17
N ALA A 68 -19.05 1.46 4.96
CA ALA A 68 -19.54 1.76 3.62
C ALA A 68 -18.65 2.79 2.88
N LYS A 69 -18.20 3.84 3.58
CA LYS A 69 -17.32 4.88 2.98
C LYS A 69 -15.94 4.35 2.60
N VAL A 70 -15.35 3.52 3.45
CA VAL A 70 -14.08 2.84 3.18
C VAL A 70 -14.22 1.94 1.96
N LYS A 71 -15.32 1.19 1.86
CA LYS A 71 -15.60 0.36 0.69
C LYS A 71 -15.71 1.19 -0.59
N GLU A 72 -16.45 2.30 -0.56
CA GLU A 72 -16.56 3.24 -1.70
C GLU A 72 -15.19 3.79 -2.12
N PHE A 73 -14.35 4.16 -1.14
CA PHE A 73 -12.99 4.65 -1.38
C PHE A 73 -12.13 3.58 -2.06
N ILE A 74 -12.09 2.36 -1.50
CA ILE A 74 -11.31 1.24 -2.05
C ILE A 74 -11.79 0.94 -3.49
N ASP A 75 -13.10 0.80 -3.70
CA ASP A 75 -13.63 0.50 -5.03
C ASP A 75 -13.27 1.59 -6.05
N ARG A 76 -13.32 2.87 -5.66
CA ARG A 76 -12.92 3.99 -6.52
C ARG A 76 -11.42 3.99 -6.84
N VAL A 77 -10.57 3.71 -5.87
CA VAL A 77 -9.11 3.70 -6.06
C VAL A 77 -8.66 2.53 -6.94
N PHE A 78 -9.27 1.35 -6.78
CA PHE A 78 -8.86 0.14 -7.49
C PHE A 78 -9.61 -0.12 -8.80
N ALA A 79 -10.68 0.62 -9.10
CA ALA A 79 -11.43 0.48 -10.36
C ALA A 79 -10.53 0.46 -11.62
N PRO A 80 -9.53 1.36 -11.77
CA PRO A 80 -8.66 1.37 -12.96
C PRO A 80 -7.77 0.13 -13.10
N ILE A 81 -7.49 -0.58 -12.00
CA ILE A 81 -6.62 -1.76 -11.99
C ILE A 81 -7.42 -3.03 -12.28
N ARG A 82 -8.72 -3.04 -11.97
CA ARG A 82 -9.60 -4.21 -12.20
C ARG A 82 -9.96 -4.42 -13.66
N GLU A 83 -9.85 -3.39 -14.50
CA GLU A 83 -10.17 -3.43 -15.93
C GLU A 83 -8.94 -3.65 -16.83
N ALA A 84 -7.74 -3.73 -16.25
CA ALA A 84 -6.45 -3.87 -16.96
C ALA A 84 -6.02 -5.33 -17.15
#